data_AF-A0A1Q2Z192-F1
#
_entry.id   AF-A0A1Q2Z192-F1
#
_cell.length_a   1.000
_cell.length_b   1.000
_cell.length_c   1.000
_cell.angle_alpha   90.00
_cell.angle_beta   90.00
_cell.angle_gamma   90.00
#
_symmetry.space_group_name_H-M   'P 1'
#
loop_
_entity.id
_entity.type
_entity.pdbx_description
1 polymer ?
#
loop_
_entity_poly.entity_id
_entity_poly.type
_entity_poly.pdbx_seq_one_letter_code
_entity_poly.pdbx_strand_id
1 'polypeptide(L)'
;MIKRQAPAEAHGAPPAAPRPGPAERPGEEGGEKEAAPAATPGTSTSGTSPPAPAERHPVAGGGEYLRVEAGRVDALSGLLHELSGELQNQDRQAEALRRLERRLRGLRRTWQELRGEAGKANGGGAEARLREFDLALSGLGRELAALVRDGRDAAWNADQLSRRLRQGVERISLVPAEAVLGGLGSMTRDLARSEGREIALRLEGMETEADRRVLQALKDPVLHLLRNAAVS
;
A
#
# COMPACT_ATOMS: atom_id res chain seq x y z
N MET A 1 -44.98 -32.96 12.53
CA MET A 1 -45.24 -33.87 13.67
C MET A 1 -44.25 -35.04 13.59
N ILE A 2 -43.82 -35.58 14.74
CA ILE A 2 -42.70 -36.54 14.99
C ILE A 2 -41.35 -35.78 15.09
N LYS A 3 -40.76 -35.38 16.23
CA LYS A 3 -40.61 -35.86 17.62
C LYS A 3 -39.79 -37.16 17.71
N ARG A 4 -38.47 -37.09 17.99
CA ARG A 4 -37.76 -37.33 19.29
C ARG A 4 -36.30 -37.69 18.88
N GLN A 5 -35.20 -37.52 19.62
CA GLN A 5 -34.88 -37.28 21.02
C GLN A 5 -33.37 -36.97 21.11
N ALA A 6 -32.96 -35.99 21.92
CA ALA A 6 -31.70 -36.05 22.70
C ALA A 6 -32.02 -36.74 24.05
N PRO A 7 -31.03 -37.22 24.84
CA PRO A 7 -30.43 -36.31 25.83
C PRO A 7 -28.99 -36.63 26.37
N ALA A 8 -28.39 -35.59 27.01
CA ALA A 8 -27.66 -35.53 28.30
C ALA A 8 -26.37 -36.39 28.55
N GLU A 9 -25.21 -35.77 28.84
CA GLU A 9 -24.61 -35.44 30.17
C GLU A 9 -23.37 -36.37 30.40
N ALA A 10 -22.26 -36.07 31.08
CA ALA A 10 -21.74 -34.94 31.85
C ALA A 10 -20.22 -35.17 32.13
N HIS A 11 -19.53 -34.08 32.50
CA HIS A 11 -18.43 -34.00 33.49
C HIS A 11 -17.06 -34.67 33.26
N GLY A 12 -16.00 -33.86 33.35
CA GLY A 12 -14.63 -34.31 33.59
C GLY A 12 -13.59 -33.20 33.45
N ALA A 13 -13.38 -32.41 34.50
CA ALA A 13 -12.23 -31.50 34.66
C ALA A 13 -11.13 -32.19 35.53
N PRO A 14 -9.94 -31.60 35.68
CA PRO A 14 -8.61 -32.07 35.24
C PRO A 14 -7.82 -32.88 36.31
N PRO A 15 -6.57 -33.31 36.05
CA PRO A 15 -5.48 -32.81 36.90
C PRO A 15 -4.06 -32.70 36.29
N ALA A 16 -3.34 -31.70 36.81
CA ALA A 16 -1.94 -31.59 37.27
C ALA A 16 -0.75 -32.41 36.69
N ALA A 17 0.38 -31.70 36.64
CA ALA A 17 1.76 -32.09 36.29
C ALA A 17 2.37 -33.27 37.07
N PRO A 18 3.56 -33.73 36.63
CA PRO A 18 4.74 -33.50 37.48
C PRO A 18 6.04 -33.11 36.73
N ARG A 19 6.96 -32.45 37.45
CA ARG A 19 8.40 -32.29 37.12
C ARG A 19 9.15 -33.61 37.42
N PRO A 20 10.40 -33.83 36.94
CA PRO A 20 11.60 -33.29 37.61
C PRO A 20 12.73 -32.82 36.65
N GLY A 21 13.62 -31.94 37.13
CA GLY A 21 14.98 -31.72 36.58
C GLY A 21 15.98 -32.75 37.13
N PRO A 22 17.32 -32.53 37.14
CA PRO A 22 18.11 -31.35 36.73
C PRO A 22 19.34 -31.68 35.82
N ALA A 23 19.88 -30.70 35.09
CA ALA A 23 21.28 -30.70 34.66
C ALA A 23 21.76 -29.27 34.29
N GLU A 24 22.58 -28.72 35.19
CA GLU A 24 23.79 -27.90 34.99
C GLU A 24 23.78 -26.62 34.12
N ARG A 25 23.96 -25.48 34.81
CA ARG A 25 24.74 -24.28 34.42
C ARG A 25 26.14 -24.38 35.11
N PRO A 26 27.11 -23.42 35.07
CA PRO A 26 27.11 -22.03 34.53
C PRO A 26 28.45 -21.47 33.94
N GLY A 27 28.40 -20.20 33.49
CA GLY A 27 29.50 -19.18 33.55
C GLY A 27 30.50 -19.17 32.38
N GLU A 28 30.60 -18.13 31.53
CA GLU A 28 31.13 -16.75 31.73
C GLU A 28 32.60 -16.65 32.16
N GLU A 29 33.45 -16.15 31.24
CA GLU A 29 34.46 -15.06 31.36
C GLU A 29 35.26 -14.99 30.03
N GLY A 30 35.37 -13.82 29.36
CA GLY A 30 36.48 -12.85 29.45
C GLY A 30 37.68 -13.29 28.57
N GLY A 31 38.23 -12.60 27.57
CA GLY A 31 38.58 -11.18 27.40
C GLY A 31 40.12 -11.08 27.27
N GLU A 32 40.67 -10.37 26.27
CA GLU A 32 42.04 -9.78 26.21
C GLU A 32 42.29 -9.21 24.80
N LYS A 33 42.87 -8.03 24.54
CA LYS A 33 43.91 -7.22 25.21
C LYS A 33 43.78 -5.75 24.77
N GLU A 34 44.07 -4.79 25.65
CA GLU A 34 45.31 -3.98 25.59
C GLU A 34 45.43 -3.09 26.85
N ALA A 35 46.61 -3.14 27.49
CA ALA A 35 47.04 -2.43 28.70
C ALA A 35 47.61 -1.04 28.32
N ALA A 36 47.86 -0.01 29.13
CA ALA A 36 48.10 0.23 30.57
C ALA A 36 48.13 1.79 30.79
N PRO A 37 48.57 2.37 31.93
CA PRO A 37 47.95 2.33 33.26
C PRO A 37 47.85 3.73 33.95
N ALA A 38 47.40 3.69 35.20
CA ALA A 38 47.70 4.58 36.34
C ALA A 38 46.74 5.73 36.68
N ALA A 39 46.19 5.61 37.88
CA ALA A 39 45.30 6.55 38.56
C ALA A 39 46.08 7.55 39.44
N THR A 40 45.48 8.72 39.69
CA THR A 40 45.21 9.25 41.04
C THR A 40 44.04 10.26 40.97
N PRO A 41 43.17 10.34 42.00
CA PRO A 41 42.11 11.34 42.08
C PRO A 41 42.59 12.56 42.89
N GLY A 42 42.44 13.76 42.32
CA GLY A 42 42.73 15.03 42.97
C GLY A 42 41.48 15.90 43.04
N THR A 43 41.08 16.22 44.26
CA THR A 43 39.96 17.06 44.70
C THR A 43 40.09 18.52 44.24
N SER A 44 38.95 19.23 44.21
CA SER A 44 38.79 20.70 44.25
C SER A 44 38.92 21.41 42.88
N THR A 45 38.14 22.41 42.48
CA THR A 45 37.18 23.30 43.13
C THR A 45 36.52 24.15 42.03
N SER A 46 35.29 24.60 42.28
CA SER A 46 34.71 25.89 41.86
C SER A 46 34.60 26.25 40.36
N GLY A 47 33.36 26.53 39.97
CA GLY A 47 33.03 27.80 39.32
C GLY A 47 32.85 27.78 37.82
N THR A 48 31.64 28.20 37.40
CA THR A 48 31.27 28.81 36.11
C THR A 48 30.29 27.97 35.29
N SER A 49 29.03 28.42 35.32
CA SER A 49 28.00 28.16 34.30
C SER A 49 28.22 29.12 33.11
N PRO A 50 27.53 28.96 31.96
CA PRO A 50 27.80 28.05 30.84
C PRO A 50 28.16 28.84 29.55
N PRO A 51 28.42 28.15 28.41
CA PRO A 51 27.77 28.62 27.19
C PRO A 51 26.95 27.52 26.52
N ALA A 52 25.79 27.95 26.02
CA ALA A 52 24.74 27.17 25.38
C ALA A 52 25.24 26.33 24.19
N PRO A 53 24.56 25.20 23.87
CA PRO A 53 24.84 24.45 22.66
C PRO A 53 24.54 25.32 21.44
N ALA A 54 25.49 25.41 20.52
CA ALA A 54 25.34 26.08 19.24
C ALA A 54 24.00 25.71 18.57
N GLU A 55 23.09 26.67 18.52
CA GLU A 55 21.91 26.60 17.67
C GLU A 55 22.39 26.50 16.23
N ARG A 56 22.23 25.32 15.65
CA ARG A 56 22.33 25.13 14.20
C ARG A 56 21.21 25.93 13.56
N HIS A 57 21.55 27.07 12.96
CA HIS A 57 20.67 27.76 12.03
C HIS A 57 20.21 26.76 10.95
N PRO A 58 18.89 26.55 10.75
CA PRO A 58 18.42 25.74 9.64
C PRO A 58 18.67 26.53 8.35
N VAL A 59 19.39 25.90 7.42
CA VAL A 59 19.68 26.42 6.10
C VAL A 59 18.35 26.67 5.38
N ALA A 60 18.14 27.93 4.97
CA ALA A 60 17.04 28.34 4.12
C ALA A 60 17.20 27.67 2.74
N GLY A 61 16.51 26.56 2.60
CA GLY A 61 16.34 25.78 1.37
C GLY A 61 15.12 24.90 1.59
N GLY A 62 13.97 25.55 1.79
CA GLY A 62 12.70 24.94 2.15
C GLY A 62 12.14 24.10 1.01
N GLY A 63 12.76 22.95 0.75
CA GLY A 63 12.03 21.83 0.19
C GLY A 63 10.86 21.55 1.12
N GLU A 64 9.65 21.56 0.60
CA GLU A 64 8.44 21.25 1.36
C GLU A 64 8.44 19.74 1.66
N TYR A 65 9.18 19.32 2.68
CA TYR A 65 9.27 17.92 3.07
C TYR A 65 7.95 17.48 3.72
N LEU A 66 7.21 16.59 3.07
CA LEU A 66 6.05 15.93 3.66
C LEU A 66 6.55 14.73 4.46
N ARG A 67 6.33 14.74 5.78
CA ARG A 67 6.62 13.57 6.62
C ARG A 67 5.53 12.52 6.36
N VAL A 68 5.90 11.45 5.69
CA VAL A 68 4.99 10.33 5.40
C VAL A 68 5.28 9.19 6.36
N GLU A 69 4.23 8.58 6.89
CA GLU A 69 4.34 7.35 7.68
C GLU A 69 4.91 6.21 6.82
N ALA A 70 5.90 5.47 7.34
CA ALA A 70 6.56 4.39 6.60
C ALA A 70 5.57 3.35 6.02
N GLY A 71 4.52 3.00 6.77
CA GLY A 71 3.49 2.06 6.31
C GLY A 71 2.72 2.52 5.07
N ARG A 72 2.59 3.83 4.84
CA ARG A 72 1.95 4.37 3.62
C ARG A 72 2.85 4.22 2.40
N VAL A 73 4.17 4.32 2.59
CA VAL A 73 5.17 4.07 1.53
C VAL A 73 5.20 2.59 1.16
N ASP A 74 5.16 1.70 2.16
CA ASP A 74 5.09 0.25 1.93
C ASP A 74 3.80 -0.15 1.18
N ALA A 75 2.66 0.48 1.52
CA ALA A 75 1.40 0.27 0.81
C ALA A 75 1.49 0.66 -0.68
N LEU A 76 2.14 1.79 -1.00
CA LEU A 76 2.39 2.16 -2.41
C LEU A 76 3.32 1.18 -3.11
N SER A 77 4.37 0.71 -2.43
CA SER A 77 5.30 -0.29 -2.98
C SER A 77 4.56 -1.58 -3.33
N GLY A 78 3.64 -2.03 -2.47
CA GLY A 78 2.74 -3.16 -2.75
C GLY A 78 1.88 -2.92 -3.99
N LEU A 79 1.27 -1.74 -4.11
CA LEU A 79 0.46 -1.36 -5.29
C LEU A 79 1.30 -1.29 -6.57
N LEU A 80 2.55 -0.84 -6.49
CA LEU A 80 3.47 -0.82 -7.63
C LEU A 80 3.83 -2.25 -8.07
N HIS A 81 4.03 -3.16 -7.12
CA HIS A 81 4.26 -4.57 -7.41
C HIS A 81 3.05 -5.20 -8.09
N GLU A 82 1.83 -4.93 -7.60
CA GLU A 82 0.58 -5.35 -8.23
C GLU A 82 0.44 -4.79 -9.66
N LEU A 83 0.79 -3.51 -9.88
CA LEU A 83 0.78 -2.88 -11.21
C LEU A 83 1.77 -3.55 -12.16
N SER A 84 2.97 -3.87 -11.69
CA SER A 84 3.95 -4.61 -12.49
C SER A 84 3.41 -5.98 -12.89
N GLY A 85 2.67 -6.65 -12.00
CA GLY A 85 1.99 -7.91 -12.31
C GLY A 85 0.93 -7.76 -13.41
N GLU A 86 0.14 -6.68 -13.36
CA GLU A 86 -0.87 -6.40 -14.39
C GLU A 86 -0.24 -6.05 -15.75
N LEU A 87 0.87 -5.29 -15.77
CA LEU A 87 1.61 -5.03 -17.02
C LEU A 87 2.13 -6.32 -17.66
N GLN A 88 2.66 -7.25 -16.85
CA GLN A 88 3.08 -8.56 -17.35
C GLN A 88 1.90 -9.39 -17.87
N ASN A 89 0.72 -9.25 -17.27
CA ASN A 89 -0.50 -9.90 -17.75
C ASN A 89 -0.92 -9.35 -19.13
N GLN A 90 -0.80 -8.04 -19.34
CA GLN A 90 -1.04 -7.42 -20.64
C GLN A 90 -0.09 -7.94 -21.72
N ASP A 91 1.19 -8.11 -21.41
CA ASP A 91 2.16 -8.70 -22.34
C ASP A 91 1.78 -10.14 -22.73
N ARG A 92 1.34 -10.96 -21.76
CA ARG A 92 0.85 -12.32 -22.03
C ARG A 92 -0.37 -12.32 -22.96
N GLN A 93 -1.28 -11.37 -22.80
CA GLN A 93 -2.45 -11.21 -23.67
C GLN A 93 -2.03 -10.84 -25.10
N ALA A 94 -1.07 -9.93 -25.24
CA ALA A 94 -0.54 -9.55 -26.55
C ALA A 94 0.09 -10.76 -27.28
N GLU A 95 0.81 -11.62 -26.56
CA GLU A 95 1.33 -12.87 -27.12
C GLU A 95 0.23 -13.86 -27.51
N ALA A 96 -0.84 -13.95 -26.72
CA ALA A 96 -1.98 -14.81 -27.02
C ALA A 96 -2.69 -14.38 -28.31
N LEU A 97 -2.89 -13.07 -28.50
CA LEU A 97 -3.42 -12.51 -29.75
C LEU A 97 -2.51 -12.85 -30.94
N ARG A 98 -1.20 -12.68 -30.80
CA ARG A 98 -0.24 -13.05 -31.85
C ARG A 98 -0.26 -14.55 -32.17
N ARG A 99 -0.45 -15.42 -31.17
CA ARG A 99 -0.63 -16.88 -31.36
C ARG A 99 -1.92 -17.16 -32.14
N LEU A 100 -3.03 -16.54 -31.75
CA LEU A 100 -4.32 -16.69 -32.43
C LEU A 100 -4.23 -16.27 -33.90
N GLU A 101 -3.58 -15.15 -34.17
CA GLU A 101 -3.38 -14.63 -35.53
C GLU A 101 -2.57 -15.59 -36.41
N ARG A 102 -1.48 -16.17 -35.88
CA ARG A 102 -0.69 -17.20 -36.60
C ARG A 102 -1.53 -18.44 -36.90
N ARG A 103 -2.37 -18.85 -35.96
CA ARG A 103 -3.24 -20.02 -36.10
C ARG A 103 -4.35 -19.80 -37.13
N LEU A 104 -4.98 -18.62 -37.13
CA LEU A 104 -5.91 -18.18 -38.19
C LEU A 104 -5.26 -18.21 -39.57
N ARG A 105 -4.03 -17.69 -39.69
CA ARG A 105 -3.27 -17.75 -40.96
C ARG A 105 -3.00 -19.18 -41.40
N GLY A 106 -2.67 -20.08 -40.47
CA GLY A 106 -2.51 -21.51 -40.73
C GLY A 106 -3.81 -22.16 -41.22
N LEU A 107 -4.93 -21.91 -40.54
CA LEU A 107 -6.25 -22.44 -40.90
C LEU A 107 -6.71 -21.95 -42.28
N ARG A 108 -6.43 -20.68 -42.62
CA ARG A 108 -6.71 -20.14 -43.95
C ARG A 108 -5.89 -20.86 -45.03
N ARG A 109 -4.65 -21.28 -44.73
CA ARG A 109 -3.79 -22.01 -45.67
C ARG A 109 -4.29 -23.44 -45.89
N THR A 110 -4.61 -24.17 -44.82
CA THR A 110 -5.15 -25.53 -44.93
C THR A 110 -6.47 -25.56 -45.71
N TRP A 111 -7.31 -24.53 -45.54
CA TRP A 111 -8.53 -24.36 -46.35
C TRP A 111 -8.25 -24.18 -47.85
N GLN A 112 -7.25 -23.38 -48.22
CA GLN A 112 -6.87 -23.18 -49.62
C GLN A 112 -6.30 -24.46 -50.25
N GLU A 113 -5.52 -25.22 -49.49
CA GLU A 113 -4.98 -26.52 -49.92
C GLU A 113 -6.12 -27.53 -50.17
N LEU A 114 -7.06 -27.65 -49.22
CA LEU A 114 -8.28 -28.45 -49.35
C LEU A 114 -9.10 -28.09 -50.60
N ARG A 115 -9.30 -26.78 -50.86
CA ARG A 115 -10.05 -26.29 -52.02
C ARG A 115 -9.34 -26.61 -53.35
N GLY A 116 -8.01 -26.57 -53.37
CA GLY A 116 -7.20 -26.91 -54.54
C GLY A 116 -7.21 -28.41 -54.87
N GLU A 117 -7.25 -29.27 -53.85
CA GLU A 117 -7.30 -30.73 -54.00
C GLU A 117 -8.71 -31.28 -54.30
N ALA A 118 -9.76 -30.61 -53.82
CA ALA A 118 -11.14 -30.96 -54.15
C ALA A 118 -11.40 -30.93 -55.68
N GLY A 119 -10.63 -30.15 -56.43
CA GLY A 119 -10.66 -30.15 -57.90
C GLY A 119 -9.98 -31.35 -58.57
N LYS A 120 -9.27 -32.21 -57.84
CA LYS A 120 -8.44 -33.31 -58.38
C LYS A 120 -8.95 -34.73 -58.07
N ALA A 121 -10.16 -34.88 -57.54
CA ALA A 121 -10.87 -36.15 -57.35
C ALA A 121 -10.06 -37.28 -56.67
N ASN A 122 -9.97 -37.25 -55.33
CA ASN A 122 -9.72 -38.45 -54.53
C ASN A 122 -10.52 -38.36 -53.21
N GLY A 123 -11.64 -39.10 -53.12
CA GLY A 123 -12.68 -38.88 -52.11
C GLY A 123 -12.33 -39.27 -50.67
N GLY A 124 -11.39 -40.20 -50.46
CA GLY A 124 -11.07 -40.71 -49.11
C GLY A 124 -10.23 -39.77 -48.23
N GLY A 125 -9.36 -38.94 -48.82
CA GLY A 125 -8.51 -38.01 -48.07
C GLY A 125 -9.22 -36.71 -47.67
N ALA A 126 -10.25 -36.32 -48.42
CA ALA A 126 -10.99 -35.08 -48.18
C ALA A 126 -11.74 -35.10 -46.85
N GLU A 127 -12.38 -36.22 -46.50
CA GLU A 127 -13.18 -36.32 -45.27
C GLU A 127 -12.30 -36.24 -44.00
N ALA A 128 -11.13 -36.91 -44.00
CA ALA A 128 -10.19 -36.84 -42.89
C ALA A 128 -9.67 -35.40 -42.66
N ARG A 129 -9.34 -34.69 -43.75
CA ARG A 129 -8.89 -33.29 -43.70
C ARG A 129 -9.99 -32.32 -43.26
N LEU A 130 -11.24 -32.56 -43.66
CA LEU A 130 -12.39 -31.79 -43.19
C LEU A 130 -12.59 -31.94 -41.68
N ARG A 131 -12.44 -33.17 -41.15
CA ARG A 131 -12.49 -33.42 -39.69
C ARG A 131 -11.35 -32.72 -38.96
N GLU A 132 -10.13 -32.75 -39.51
CA GLU A 132 -8.98 -32.03 -38.96
C GLU A 132 -9.21 -30.50 -38.93
N PHE A 133 -9.76 -29.95 -40.02
CA PHE A 133 -10.13 -28.54 -40.10
C PHE A 133 -11.20 -28.15 -39.08
N ASP A 134 -12.25 -28.96 -38.92
CA ASP A 134 -13.31 -28.73 -37.94
C ASP A 134 -12.78 -28.76 -36.50
N LEU A 135 -11.91 -29.71 -36.17
CA LEU A 135 -11.22 -29.76 -34.88
C LEU A 135 -10.34 -28.53 -34.64
N ALA A 136 -9.63 -28.06 -35.67
CA ALA A 136 -8.82 -26.86 -35.60
C ALA A 136 -9.69 -25.59 -35.39
N LEU A 137 -10.82 -25.48 -36.09
CA LEU A 137 -11.77 -24.37 -35.95
C LEU A 137 -12.42 -24.35 -34.56
N SER A 138 -12.88 -25.52 -34.07
CA SER A 138 -13.42 -25.69 -32.73
C SER A 138 -12.38 -25.37 -31.65
N GLY A 139 -11.12 -25.76 -31.86
CA GLY A 139 -10.00 -25.38 -31.00
C GLY A 139 -9.71 -23.89 -31.00
N LEU A 140 -9.94 -23.20 -32.12
CA LEU A 140 -9.79 -21.75 -32.24
C LEU A 140 -10.90 -21.00 -31.49
N GLY A 141 -12.15 -21.46 -31.62
CA GLY A 141 -13.28 -20.89 -30.90
C GLY A 141 -13.09 -20.97 -29.37
N ARG A 142 -12.58 -22.10 -28.86
CA ARG A 142 -12.27 -22.27 -27.43
C ARG A 142 -11.15 -21.34 -26.95
N GLU A 143 -10.08 -21.19 -27.73
CA GLU A 143 -8.99 -20.27 -27.40
C GLU A 143 -9.44 -18.81 -27.41
N LEU A 144 -10.25 -18.40 -28.39
CA LEU A 144 -10.83 -17.05 -28.43
C LEU A 144 -11.71 -16.80 -27.20
N ALA A 145 -12.55 -17.76 -26.82
CA ALA A 145 -13.41 -17.65 -25.64
C ALA A 145 -12.60 -17.59 -24.32
N ALA A 146 -11.45 -18.27 -24.24
CA ALA A 146 -10.53 -18.13 -23.11
C ALA A 146 -9.92 -16.72 -23.10
N LEU A 147 -9.38 -16.25 -24.23
CA LEU A 147 -8.75 -14.94 -24.33
C LEU A 147 -9.70 -13.78 -24.01
N VAL A 148 -10.96 -13.87 -24.42
CA VAL A 148 -11.98 -12.87 -24.08
C VAL A 148 -12.28 -12.85 -22.58
N ARG A 149 -12.28 -14.01 -21.92
CA ARG A 149 -12.47 -14.09 -20.46
C ARG A 149 -11.26 -13.51 -19.73
N ASP A 150 -10.06 -13.93 -20.10
CA ASP A 150 -8.80 -13.43 -19.52
C ASP A 150 -8.67 -11.91 -19.69
N GLY A 151 -9.11 -11.37 -20.85
CA GLY A 151 -9.16 -9.94 -21.12
C GLY A 151 -10.11 -9.17 -20.21
N ARG A 152 -11.29 -9.73 -19.91
CA ARG A 152 -12.26 -9.12 -18.99
C ARG A 152 -11.77 -9.14 -17.55
N ASP A 153 -11.17 -10.25 -17.12
CA ASP A 153 -10.66 -10.41 -15.76
C ASP A 153 -9.50 -9.42 -15.51
N ALA A 154 -8.60 -9.26 -16.48
CA ALA A 154 -7.54 -8.26 -16.45
C ALA A 154 -8.08 -6.82 -16.35
N ALA A 155 -9.07 -6.47 -17.18
CA ALA A 155 -9.67 -5.14 -17.14
C ALA A 155 -10.33 -4.84 -15.79
N TRP A 156 -10.99 -5.85 -15.19
CA TRP A 156 -11.59 -5.71 -13.86
C TRP A 156 -10.51 -5.51 -12.78
N ASN A 157 -9.44 -6.31 -12.80
CA ASN A 157 -8.32 -6.18 -11.87
C ASN A 157 -7.65 -4.79 -11.97
N ALA A 158 -7.44 -4.29 -13.19
CA ALA A 158 -6.88 -2.98 -13.43
C ALA A 158 -7.74 -1.84 -12.85
N ASP A 159 -9.08 -1.91 -12.96
CA ASP A 159 -9.99 -0.94 -12.34
C ASP A 159 -9.88 -0.98 -10.81
N GLN A 160 -9.87 -2.17 -10.21
CA GLN A 160 -9.71 -2.32 -8.76
C GLN A 160 -8.37 -1.75 -8.27
N LEU A 161 -7.29 -2.04 -8.97
CA LEU A 161 -5.96 -1.52 -8.66
C LEU A 161 -5.91 0.00 -8.78
N SER A 162 -6.50 0.57 -9.83
CA SER A 162 -6.60 2.03 -10.02
C SER A 162 -7.33 2.71 -8.87
N ARG A 163 -8.43 2.13 -8.39
CA ARG A 163 -9.18 2.63 -7.21
C ARG A 163 -8.34 2.58 -5.94
N ARG A 164 -7.67 1.45 -5.68
CA ARG A 164 -6.81 1.28 -4.49
C ARG A 164 -5.62 2.25 -4.52
N LEU A 165 -5.02 2.45 -5.69
CA LEU A 165 -3.95 3.43 -5.88
C LEU A 165 -4.42 4.84 -5.59
N ARG A 166 -5.58 5.25 -6.14
CA ARG A 166 -6.16 6.56 -5.85
C ARG A 166 -6.38 6.78 -4.36
N GLN A 167 -6.99 5.80 -3.68
CA GLN A 167 -7.20 5.85 -2.22
C GLN A 167 -5.89 5.92 -1.45
N GLY A 168 -4.85 5.18 -1.88
CA GLY A 168 -3.52 5.24 -1.27
C GLY A 168 -2.87 6.62 -1.40
N VAL A 169 -2.97 7.22 -2.59
CA VAL A 169 -2.45 8.58 -2.87
C VAL A 169 -3.19 9.64 -2.06
N GLU A 170 -4.52 9.56 -1.95
CA GLU A 170 -5.33 10.44 -1.10
C GLU A 170 -4.87 10.39 0.36
N ARG A 171 -4.62 9.18 0.90
CA ARG A 171 -4.15 9.00 2.28
C ARG A 171 -2.76 9.56 2.57
N ILE A 172 -1.86 9.56 1.58
CA ILE A 172 -0.51 10.12 1.74
C ILE A 172 -0.55 11.63 1.85
N SER A 173 -1.55 12.27 1.27
CA SER A 173 -1.73 13.73 1.33
C SER A 173 -2.32 14.21 2.65
N LEU A 174 -2.81 13.28 3.50
CA LEU A 174 -3.38 13.60 4.79
C LEU A 174 -2.29 13.94 5.81
N VAL A 175 -2.49 15.06 6.49
CA VAL A 175 -1.64 15.54 7.59
C VAL A 175 -2.53 15.90 8.79
N PRO A 176 -2.04 15.79 10.03
CA PRO A 176 -2.77 16.27 11.20
C PRO A 176 -3.14 17.76 11.04
N ALA A 177 -4.37 18.13 11.40
CA ALA A 177 -4.84 19.50 11.31
C ALA A 177 -3.93 20.49 12.07
N GLU A 178 -3.34 20.04 13.19
CA GLU A 178 -2.36 20.80 13.99
C GLU A 178 -1.18 21.31 13.15
N ALA A 179 -0.71 20.53 12.18
CA ALA A 179 0.45 20.87 11.36
C ALA A 179 0.25 22.14 10.53
N VAL A 180 -1.01 22.50 10.21
CA VAL A 180 -1.37 23.67 9.40
C VAL A 180 -2.13 24.72 10.22
N LEU A 181 -3.07 24.29 11.06
CA LEU A 181 -3.97 25.13 11.83
C LEU A 181 -3.48 25.43 13.26
N GLY A 182 -2.41 24.79 13.74
CA GLY A 182 -1.90 24.99 15.11
C GLY A 182 -1.48 26.43 15.42
N GLY A 183 -1.08 27.19 14.39
CA GLY A 183 -0.75 28.62 14.53
C GLY A 183 -1.95 29.54 14.78
N LEU A 184 -3.19 29.08 14.61
CA LEU A 184 -4.38 29.91 14.82
C LEU A 184 -4.46 30.44 16.26
N GLY A 185 -3.98 29.68 17.25
CA GLY A 185 -4.00 30.09 18.65
C GLY A 185 -3.13 31.31 18.93
N SER A 186 -1.91 31.36 18.40
CA SER A 186 -1.06 32.56 18.53
C SER A 186 -1.64 33.72 17.74
N MET A 187 -2.07 33.49 16.50
CA MET A 187 -2.67 34.53 15.65
C MET A 187 -3.91 35.17 16.29
N THR A 188 -4.75 34.38 16.97
CA THR A 188 -5.95 34.89 17.65
C THR A 188 -5.58 35.69 18.91
N ARG A 189 -4.55 35.29 19.67
CA ARG A 189 -4.07 36.08 20.82
C ARG A 189 -3.48 37.42 20.38
N ASP A 190 -2.76 37.44 19.27
CA ASP A 190 -2.21 38.67 18.72
C ASP A 190 -3.32 39.60 18.22
N LEU A 191 -4.36 39.04 17.60
CA LEU A 191 -5.59 39.75 17.24
C LEU A 191 -6.34 40.30 18.47
N ALA A 192 -6.47 39.52 19.54
CA ALA A 192 -7.11 39.94 20.79
C ALA A 192 -6.40 41.17 21.39
N ARG A 193 -5.06 41.16 21.37
CA ARG A 193 -4.24 42.29 21.81
C ARG A 193 -4.40 43.52 20.92
N SER A 194 -4.47 43.35 19.60
CA SER A 194 -4.61 44.49 18.68
C SER A 194 -5.98 45.16 18.81
N GLU A 195 -7.03 44.40 19.09
CA GLU A 195 -8.39 44.91 19.31
C GLU A 195 -8.68 45.30 20.76
N GLY A 196 -7.75 45.07 21.70
CA GLY A 196 -7.91 45.37 23.12
C GLY A 196 -8.98 44.54 23.83
N ARG A 197 -9.26 43.32 23.36
CA ARG A 197 -10.28 42.41 23.92
C ARG A 197 -9.67 41.15 24.53
N GLU A 198 -10.38 40.56 25.48
CA GLU A 198 -10.02 39.27 26.05
C GLU A 198 -10.76 38.16 25.29
N ILE A 199 -10.01 37.26 24.64
CA ILE A 199 -10.57 36.17 23.80
C ILE A 199 -10.08 34.82 24.34
N ALA A 200 -11.01 33.95 24.71
CA ALA A 200 -10.73 32.57 25.06
C ALA A 200 -10.94 31.67 23.84
N LEU A 201 -9.85 31.28 23.17
CA LEU A 201 -9.90 30.34 22.04
C LEU A 201 -9.73 28.90 22.55
N ARG A 202 -10.64 28.01 22.13
CA ARG A 202 -10.48 26.56 22.27
C ARG A 202 -10.41 25.93 20.88
N LEU A 203 -9.39 25.08 20.67
CA LEU A 203 -9.22 24.28 19.47
C LEU A 203 -9.46 22.81 19.84
N GLU A 204 -10.33 22.13 19.09
CA GLU A 204 -10.66 20.71 19.28
C GLU A 204 -10.42 19.97 17.96
N GLY A 205 -10.01 18.70 18.02
CA GLY A 205 -9.81 17.84 16.85
C GLY A 205 -8.56 18.14 16.02
N MET A 206 -7.53 18.76 16.61
CA MET A 206 -6.27 19.12 15.93
C MET A 206 -5.43 17.88 15.52
N GLU A 207 -5.68 16.75 16.15
CA GLU A 207 -5.12 15.44 15.84
C GLU A 207 -5.75 14.79 14.60
N THR A 208 -6.86 15.31 14.10
CA THR A 208 -7.57 14.76 12.93
C THR A 208 -6.73 14.89 11.67
N GLU A 209 -6.57 13.81 10.92
CA GLU A 209 -5.87 13.83 9.64
C GLU A 209 -6.79 14.33 8.51
N ALA A 210 -6.34 15.34 7.77
CA ALA A 210 -7.06 15.91 6.63
C ALA A 210 -6.11 16.32 5.50
N ASP A 211 -6.64 16.52 4.30
CA ASP A 211 -5.84 16.92 3.15
C ASP A 211 -5.18 18.28 3.40
N ARG A 212 -3.85 18.34 3.22
CA ARG A 212 -3.06 19.55 3.48
C ARG A 212 -3.54 20.76 2.66
N ARG A 213 -3.93 20.58 1.40
CA ARG A 213 -4.40 21.68 0.54
C ARG A 213 -5.72 22.21 1.02
N VAL A 214 -6.62 21.33 1.45
CA VAL A 214 -7.90 21.71 2.07
C VAL A 214 -7.64 22.48 3.36
N LEU A 215 -6.79 21.98 4.26
CA LEU A 215 -6.42 22.67 5.50
C LEU A 215 -5.82 24.06 5.24
N GLN A 216 -4.93 24.16 4.25
CA GLN A 216 -4.32 25.44 3.87
C GLN A 216 -5.36 26.42 3.31
N ALA A 217 -6.29 25.95 2.48
CA ALA A 217 -7.37 26.76 1.93
C ALA A 217 -8.37 27.22 2.99
N LEU A 218 -8.54 26.45 4.07
CA LEU A 218 -9.41 26.80 5.20
C LEU A 218 -8.77 27.80 6.17
N LYS A 219 -7.44 27.88 6.24
CA LYS A 219 -6.74 28.71 7.22
C LYS A 219 -7.15 30.18 7.14
N ASP A 220 -7.14 30.76 5.94
CA ASP A 220 -7.45 32.18 5.75
C ASP A 220 -8.93 32.51 6.01
N PRO A 221 -9.92 31.73 5.50
CA PRO A 221 -11.32 31.88 5.89
C PRO A 221 -11.56 31.77 7.39
N VAL A 222 -10.94 30.81 8.07
CA VAL A 222 -11.09 30.65 9.53
C VAL A 222 -10.53 31.85 10.28
N LEU A 223 -9.37 32.37 9.87
CA LEU A 223 -8.83 33.61 10.43
C LEU A 223 -9.75 34.80 10.19
N HIS A 224 -10.39 34.88 9.01
CA HIS A 224 -11.35 35.93 8.73
C HIS A 224 -12.58 35.85 9.64
N LEU A 225 -13.11 34.65 9.89
CA LEU A 225 -14.20 34.45 10.84
C LEU A 225 -13.81 34.83 12.27
N LEU A 226 -12.59 34.50 12.70
CA LEU A 226 -12.06 34.88 14.01
C LEU A 226 -11.92 36.40 14.16
N ARG A 227 -11.47 37.10 13.10
CA ARG A 227 -11.48 38.58 13.06
C ARG A 227 -12.87 39.15 13.19
N ASN A 228 -13.83 38.62 12.45
CA ASN A 228 -15.22 39.09 12.52
C ASN A 228 -15.80 38.90 13.93
N ALA A 229 -15.51 37.77 14.58
CA ALA A 229 -15.95 37.50 15.94
C ALA A 229 -15.25 38.38 16.99
N ALA A 230 -14.01 38.80 16.75
CA ALA A 230 -13.27 39.71 17.65
C ALA A 230 -13.75 41.17 17.53
N VAL A 231 -14.17 41.59 16.32
CA VAL A 231 -14.60 42.96 16.03
C VAL A 231 -16.08 43.18 16.37
N SER A 232 -16.93 42.17 16.17
CA SER A 232 -18.36 42.22 16.49
C SER A 232 -18.66 42.24 17.98
#